data_AF-X1R9Q9-F1
#
_entry.id   AF-X1R9Q9-F1
#
_cell.length_a   1.000
_cell.length_b   1.000
_cell.length_c   1.000
_cell.angle_alpha   90.00
_cell.angle_beta   90.00
_cell.angle_gamma   90.00
#
_symmetry.space_group_name_H-M   'P 1'
#
loop_
_entity.id
_entity.type
_entity.pdbx_description
1 polymer ?
#
loop_
_entity_poly.entity_id
_entity_poly.type
_entity_poly.pdbx_seq_one_letter_code
_entity_poly.pdbx_strand_id
1 'polypeptide(L)'
;SGETLAIETQVFIYPAQHYIMPDYRIVPAVESIKAELKERLQQLQQEGKLLEAQRLQARTMYDIEMMQEVGYCSGIENYARHLSGLPPGARPYTLIDYLPKDFLLFIDESHVSIPQLRAMWAGDRSRKEVLVEHGFRLPSALDNRPLRFEEFQENWANVIFVSATPGPFELEKCQNEVIEQIIRPTGLVDPEICVRPAGKQIPHLLGEIKKRIKASSTFSYSPVSNRTARRAVCLAFTCS
;
A
#
# COMPACT_ATOMS: atom_id res chain seq x y z
N SER A 1 -2.45 -12.86 38.29
CA SER A 1 -2.90 -11.85 39.25
C SER A 1 -4.13 -11.17 38.66
N GLY A 2 -5.27 -11.24 39.34
CA GLY A 2 -6.51 -10.60 38.89
C GLY A 2 -6.64 -9.22 39.52
N GLU A 3 -5.87 -8.26 39.03
CA GLU A 3 -5.96 -6.87 39.48
C GLU A 3 -7.10 -6.17 38.73
N THR A 4 -8.06 -5.61 39.49
CA THR A 4 -9.18 -4.87 38.91
C THR A 4 -8.74 -3.45 38.55
N LEU A 5 -8.75 -3.12 37.25
CA LEU A 5 -8.37 -1.78 36.75
C LEU A 5 -9.52 -0.76 36.78
N ALA A 6 -10.76 -1.20 36.53
CA ALA A 6 -11.96 -0.35 36.51
C ALA A 6 -13.24 -1.18 36.65
N ILE A 7 -14.35 -0.53 37.03
CA ILE A 7 -15.71 -1.09 37.03
C ILE A 7 -16.54 -0.27 36.06
N GLU A 8 -16.96 -0.88 34.95
CA GLU A 8 -17.72 -0.23 33.88
C GLU A 8 -19.14 -0.77 33.80
N THR A 9 -20.13 0.11 33.59
CA THR A 9 -21.54 -0.30 33.42
C THR A 9 -21.86 -0.79 32.01
N GLN A 10 -21.00 -0.48 31.03
CA GLN A 10 -21.16 -0.87 29.64
C GLN A 10 -19.80 -1.10 29.00
N VAL A 11 -19.70 -2.12 28.15
CA VAL A 11 -18.51 -2.43 27.37
C VAL A 11 -18.90 -2.72 25.93
N PHE A 12 -18.13 -2.20 24.98
CA PHE A 12 -18.25 -2.54 23.56
C PHE A 12 -17.14 -3.52 23.19
N ILE A 13 -17.54 -4.69 22.67
CA ILE A 13 -16.61 -5.71 22.19
C ILE A 13 -16.71 -5.72 20.67
N TYR A 14 -15.64 -5.30 20.02
CA TYR A 14 -15.56 -5.29 18.56
C TYR A 14 -15.11 -6.65 18.02
N PRO A 15 -15.47 -7.01 16.77
CA PRO A 15 -15.02 -8.24 16.16
C PRO A 15 -13.49 -8.35 16.11
N ALA A 16 -12.97 -9.56 16.32
CA ALA A 16 -11.52 -9.82 16.27
C ALA A 16 -10.94 -9.77 14.84
N GLN A 17 -11.79 -9.83 13.81
CA GLN A 17 -11.39 -9.76 12.40
C GLN A 17 -12.40 -8.95 11.58
N HIS A 18 -11.94 -8.32 10.50
CA HIS A 18 -12.75 -7.46 9.63
C HIS A 18 -13.66 -8.21 8.65
N TYR A 19 -13.38 -9.50 8.37
CA TYR A 19 -14.15 -10.33 7.43
C TYR A 19 -15.07 -11.34 8.13
N ILE A 20 -15.46 -11.08 9.39
CA ILE A 20 -16.44 -11.90 10.09
C ILE A 20 -17.83 -11.53 9.58
N MET A 21 -18.51 -12.49 8.98
CA MET A 21 -19.87 -12.33 8.50
C MET A 21 -20.82 -13.29 9.21
N PRO A 22 -22.08 -12.89 9.45
CA PRO A 22 -23.09 -13.77 9.98
C PRO A 22 -23.55 -14.79 8.92
N ASP A 23 -23.95 -15.99 9.36
CA ASP A 23 -24.28 -17.14 8.48
C ASP A 23 -25.28 -16.80 7.36
N TYR A 24 -26.27 -15.94 7.65
CA TYR A 24 -27.28 -15.54 6.67
C TYR A 24 -26.71 -14.79 5.46
N ARG A 25 -25.50 -14.20 5.58
CA ARG A 25 -24.78 -13.58 4.45
C ARG A 25 -23.83 -14.54 3.74
N ILE A 26 -23.36 -15.59 4.42
CA ILE A 26 -22.42 -16.56 3.83
C ILE A 26 -23.12 -17.37 2.73
N VAL A 27 -24.34 -17.85 2.99
CA VAL A 27 -25.11 -18.66 2.03
C VAL A 27 -25.26 -17.98 0.65
N PRO A 28 -25.80 -16.75 0.53
CA PRO A 28 -25.93 -16.09 -0.77
C PRO A 28 -24.57 -15.77 -1.42
N ALA A 29 -23.54 -15.46 -0.63
CA ALA A 29 -22.20 -15.23 -1.16
C ALA A 29 -21.60 -16.49 -1.79
N VAL A 30 -21.75 -17.65 -1.12
CA VAL A 30 -21.30 -18.95 -1.63
C VAL A 30 -21.99 -19.30 -2.95
N GLU A 31 -23.29 -19.08 -3.06
CA GLU A 31 -24.02 -19.34 -4.32
C GLU A 31 -23.53 -18.42 -5.46
N SER A 32 -23.25 -17.15 -5.17
CA SER A 32 -22.67 -16.23 -6.15
C SER A 32 -21.25 -16.64 -6.58
N ILE A 33 -20.43 -17.14 -5.65
CA ILE A 33 -19.09 -17.67 -5.94
C ILE A 33 -19.18 -18.92 -6.83
N LYS A 34 -20.09 -19.85 -6.53
CA LYS A 34 -20.31 -21.06 -7.36
C LYS A 34 -20.75 -20.72 -8.77
N ALA A 35 -21.61 -19.70 -8.94
CA ALA A 35 -22.05 -19.23 -10.24
C ALA A 35 -20.87 -18.70 -11.07
N GLU A 36 -20.06 -17.80 -10.50
CA GLU A 36 -18.86 -17.28 -11.17
C GLU A 36 -17.84 -18.38 -11.47
N LEU A 37 -17.66 -19.33 -10.56
CA LEU A 37 -16.79 -20.48 -10.77
C LEU A 37 -17.24 -21.30 -11.99
N LYS A 38 -18.54 -21.61 -12.09
CA LYS A 38 -19.10 -22.39 -13.20
C LYS A 38 -18.82 -21.71 -14.55
N GLU A 39 -19.08 -20.41 -14.64
CA GLU A 39 -18.82 -19.63 -15.86
C GLU A 39 -17.33 -19.60 -16.21
N ARG A 40 -16.47 -19.34 -15.22
CA ARG A 40 -15.02 -19.27 -15.45
C ARG A 40 -14.42 -20.61 -15.84
N LEU A 41 -14.90 -21.72 -15.26
CA LEU A 41 -14.45 -23.07 -15.65
C LEU A 41 -14.85 -23.39 -17.08
N GLN A 42 -16.07 -23.06 -17.50
CA GLN A 42 -16.51 -23.25 -18.89
C GLN A 42 -15.62 -22.47 -19.85
N GLN A 43 -15.30 -21.21 -19.55
CA GLN A 43 -14.40 -20.40 -20.35
C GLN A 43 -13.00 -21.04 -20.47
N LEU A 44 -12.38 -21.40 -19.34
CA LEU A 44 -11.03 -22.00 -19.34
C LEU A 44 -10.99 -23.32 -20.11
N GLN A 45 -12.02 -24.15 -20.01
CA GLN A 45 -12.13 -25.41 -20.76
C GLN A 45 -12.26 -25.16 -22.27
N GLN A 46 -13.05 -24.17 -22.68
CA GLN A 46 -13.17 -23.77 -24.10
C GLN A 46 -11.86 -23.22 -24.66
N GLU A 47 -11.05 -22.54 -23.84
CA GLU A 47 -9.71 -22.07 -24.18
C GLU A 47 -8.62 -23.17 -24.16
N GLY A 48 -8.97 -24.42 -23.82
CA GLY A 48 -8.02 -25.54 -23.70
C GLY A 48 -7.13 -25.49 -22.44
N LYS A 49 -7.42 -24.57 -21.51
CA LYS A 49 -6.68 -24.35 -20.25
C LYS A 49 -7.16 -25.29 -19.13
N LEU A 50 -7.03 -26.60 -19.37
CA LEU A 50 -7.56 -27.64 -18.48
C LEU A 50 -6.88 -27.67 -17.11
N LEU A 51 -5.57 -27.37 -17.05
CA LEU A 51 -4.82 -27.34 -15.80
C LEU A 51 -5.26 -26.16 -14.92
N GLU A 52 -5.44 -24.99 -15.52
CA GLU A 52 -5.96 -23.78 -14.86
C GLU A 52 -7.38 -24.02 -14.34
N ALA A 53 -8.24 -24.66 -15.14
CA ALA A 53 -9.60 -24.99 -14.72
C ALA A 53 -9.60 -25.94 -13.51
N GLN A 54 -8.82 -27.03 -13.56
CA GLN A 54 -8.71 -27.98 -12.45
C GLN A 54 -8.17 -27.31 -11.18
N ARG A 55 -7.14 -26.48 -11.31
CA ARG A 55 -6.54 -25.70 -10.21
C ARG A 55 -7.57 -24.78 -9.57
N LEU A 56 -8.29 -24.01 -10.38
CA LEU A 56 -9.28 -23.06 -9.92
C LEU A 56 -10.43 -23.77 -9.19
N GLN A 57 -10.92 -24.87 -9.76
CA GLN A 57 -12.00 -25.67 -9.18
C GLN A 57 -11.60 -26.22 -7.82
N ALA A 58 -10.47 -26.92 -7.74
CA ALA A 58 -10.02 -27.54 -6.50
C ALA A 58 -9.84 -26.50 -5.38
N ARG A 59 -9.21 -25.36 -5.69
CA ARG A 59 -8.99 -24.30 -4.70
C ARG A 59 -10.31 -23.66 -4.25
N THR A 60 -11.18 -23.30 -5.19
CA THR A 60 -12.42 -22.59 -4.88
C THR A 60 -13.40 -23.46 -4.10
N MET A 61 -13.51 -24.75 -4.44
CA MET A 61 -14.37 -25.68 -3.71
C MET A 61 -13.90 -25.89 -2.28
N TYR A 62 -12.59 -26.03 -2.05
CA TYR A 62 -12.02 -26.09 -0.71
C TYR A 62 -12.30 -24.81 0.10
N ASP A 63 -12.08 -23.64 -0.50
CA ASP A 63 -12.35 -22.36 0.16
C ASP A 63 -13.86 -22.20 0.48
N ILE A 64 -14.77 -22.73 -0.36
CA ILE A 64 -16.22 -22.78 -0.11
C ILE A 64 -16.56 -23.69 1.07
N GLU A 65 -16.02 -24.91 1.12
CA GLU A 65 -16.25 -25.84 2.23
C GLU A 65 -15.83 -25.22 3.57
N MET A 66 -14.66 -24.57 3.59
CA MET A 66 -14.18 -23.85 4.78
C MET A 66 -15.11 -22.69 5.18
N MET A 67 -15.64 -21.94 4.21
CA MET A 67 -16.61 -20.88 4.48
C MET A 67 -17.93 -21.42 5.05
N GLN A 68 -18.38 -22.60 4.63
CA GLN A 68 -19.63 -23.19 5.11
C GLN A 68 -19.50 -23.85 6.48
N GLU A 69 -18.38 -24.52 6.76
CA GLU A 69 -18.16 -25.27 8.01
C GLU A 69 -17.61 -24.40 9.15
N VAL A 70 -16.67 -23.50 8.83
CA VAL A 70 -15.92 -22.70 9.83
C VAL A 70 -16.35 -21.22 9.81
N GLY A 71 -17.05 -20.78 8.77
CA GLY A 71 -17.38 -19.36 8.56
C GLY A 71 -16.21 -18.51 8.03
N TYR A 72 -15.07 -19.13 7.75
CA TYR A 72 -13.84 -18.46 7.31
C TYR A 72 -12.95 -19.37 6.46
N CYS A 73 -12.19 -18.79 5.52
CA CYS A 73 -11.18 -19.49 4.74
C CYS A 73 -9.89 -18.67 4.59
N SER A 74 -8.78 -19.33 4.30
CA SER A 74 -7.50 -18.64 4.08
C SER A 74 -7.50 -17.86 2.76
N GLY A 75 -7.43 -16.55 2.85
CA GLY A 75 -7.51 -15.67 1.70
C GLY A 75 -8.96 -15.24 1.38
N ILE A 76 -9.82 -15.17 2.39
CA ILE A 76 -11.23 -14.78 2.28
C ILE A 76 -11.42 -13.43 1.57
N GLU A 77 -10.43 -12.53 1.65
CA GLU A 77 -10.46 -11.22 0.99
C GLU A 77 -10.57 -11.33 -0.53
N ASN A 78 -10.15 -12.45 -1.14
CA ASN A 78 -10.32 -12.67 -2.57
C ASN A 78 -11.79 -12.86 -3.00
N TYR A 79 -12.68 -13.05 -2.01
CA TYR A 79 -14.13 -13.15 -2.19
C TYR A 79 -14.85 -11.89 -1.68
N ALA A 80 -14.14 -10.82 -1.33
CA ALA A 80 -14.70 -9.63 -0.67
C ALA A 80 -15.90 -9.03 -1.42
N ARG A 81 -15.89 -9.01 -2.76
CA ARG A 81 -17.04 -8.54 -3.55
C ARG A 81 -18.29 -9.36 -3.29
N HIS A 82 -18.17 -10.68 -3.38
CA HIS A 82 -19.29 -11.62 -3.16
C HIS A 82 -19.82 -11.53 -1.74
N LEU A 83 -18.90 -11.47 -0.76
CA LEU A 83 -19.23 -11.33 0.65
C LEU A 83 -19.93 -9.99 0.95
N SER A 84 -19.55 -8.92 0.25
CA SER A 84 -20.16 -7.61 0.41
C SER A 84 -21.43 -7.39 -0.41
N GLY A 85 -21.78 -8.32 -1.30
CA GLY A 85 -22.92 -8.19 -2.23
C GLY A 85 -22.76 -7.03 -3.23
N LEU A 86 -21.52 -6.63 -3.54
CA LEU A 86 -21.25 -5.53 -4.46
C LEU A 86 -21.26 -5.99 -5.92
N PRO A 87 -21.65 -5.13 -6.88
CA PRO A 87 -21.55 -5.45 -8.30
C PRO A 87 -20.08 -5.55 -8.77
N PRO A 88 -19.80 -6.27 -9.87
CA PRO A 88 -18.46 -6.33 -10.46
C PRO A 88 -17.90 -4.93 -10.76
N GLY A 89 -16.62 -4.71 -10.45
CA GLY A 89 -15.95 -3.42 -10.64
C GLY A 89 -16.23 -2.34 -9.59
N ALA A 90 -17.12 -2.60 -8.62
CA ALA A 90 -17.45 -1.65 -7.56
C ALA A 90 -16.21 -1.18 -6.78
N ARG A 91 -16.30 0.02 -6.19
CA ARG A 91 -15.31 0.54 -5.25
C ARG A 91 -15.30 -0.35 -3.99
N PRO A 92 -14.15 -0.87 -3.57
CA PRO A 92 -14.06 -1.67 -2.34
C PRO A 92 -14.16 -0.79 -1.10
N TYR A 93 -14.61 -1.37 0.01
CA TYR A 93 -14.54 -0.72 1.32
C TYR A 93 -13.10 -0.65 1.83
N THR A 94 -12.75 0.48 2.43
CA THR A 94 -11.42 0.81 2.95
C THR A 94 -11.53 1.46 4.32
N LEU A 95 -10.39 1.78 4.94
CA LEU A 95 -10.35 2.52 6.20
C LEU A 95 -11.13 3.85 6.13
N ILE A 96 -11.14 4.51 4.97
CA ILE A 96 -11.80 5.80 4.78
C ILE A 96 -13.29 5.70 5.04
N ASP A 97 -13.91 4.56 4.70
CA ASP A 97 -15.34 4.34 4.87
C ASP A 97 -15.76 4.14 6.34
N TYR A 98 -14.79 3.94 7.25
CA TYR A 98 -15.01 3.90 8.70
C TYR A 98 -14.90 5.28 9.35
N LEU A 99 -14.39 6.29 8.63
CA LEU A 99 -14.24 7.64 9.15
C LEU A 99 -15.54 8.46 8.96
N PRO A 100 -15.79 9.45 9.83
CA PRO A 100 -16.82 10.46 9.59
C PRO A 100 -16.59 11.16 8.24
N LYS A 101 -17.66 11.62 7.59
CA LYS A 101 -17.58 12.24 6.26
C LYS A 101 -16.73 13.52 6.22
N ASP A 102 -16.53 14.17 7.35
CA ASP A 102 -15.83 15.44 7.53
C ASP A 102 -14.40 15.27 8.08
N PHE A 103 -13.83 14.07 7.97
CA PHE A 103 -12.47 13.82 8.43
C PHE A 103 -11.43 14.74 7.76
N LEU A 104 -10.37 15.04 8.51
CA LEU A 104 -9.22 15.79 8.04
C LEU A 104 -8.12 14.82 7.59
N LEU A 105 -7.71 14.93 6.34
CA LEU A 105 -6.67 14.10 5.73
C LEU A 105 -5.34 14.87 5.69
N PHE A 106 -4.30 14.29 6.25
CA PHE A 106 -2.92 14.73 6.03
C PHE A 106 -2.22 13.77 5.07
N ILE A 107 -1.54 14.33 4.07
CA ILE A 107 -0.71 13.57 3.15
C ILE A 107 0.73 14.05 3.34
N ASP A 108 1.46 13.32 4.18
CA ASP A 108 2.86 13.57 4.48
C ASP A 108 3.76 13.15 3.31
N GLU A 109 4.86 13.89 3.13
CA GLU A 109 5.73 13.85 1.97
C GLU A 109 4.95 13.71 0.65
N SER A 110 3.98 14.61 0.45
CA SER A 110 2.95 14.51 -0.60
C SER A 110 3.53 14.30 -2.00
N HIS A 111 4.71 14.87 -2.26
CA HIS A 111 5.42 14.79 -3.53
C HIS A 111 5.86 13.36 -3.89
N VAL A 112 5.97 12.48 -2.89
CA VAL A 112 6.23 11.03 -3.03
C VAL A 112 4.94 10.23 -2.84
N SER A 113 4.16 10.55 -1.81
CA SER A 113 2.96 9.81 -1.42
C SER A 113 1.89 9.82 -2.51
N ILE A 114 1.68 10.95 -3.21
CA ILE A 114 0.68 11.04 -4.28
C ILE A 114 1.02 10.13 -5.49
N PRO A 115 2.24 10.19 -6.07
CA PRO A 115 2.64 9.23 -7.10
C PRO A 115 2.50 7.77 -6.66
N GLN A 116 2.84 7.46 -5.41
CA GLN A 116 2.72 6.10 -4.87
C GLN A 116 1.25 5.65 -4.86
N LEU A 117 0.34 6.46 -4.31
CA LEU A 117 -1.10 6.16 -4.27
C LEU A 117 -1.68 5.92 -5.66
N ARG A 118 -1.27 6.71 -6.66
CA ARG A 118 -1.67 6.53 -8.07
C ARG A 118 -1.23 5.18 -8.64
N ALA A 119 -0.03 4.72 -8.29
CA ALA A 119 0.54 3.49 -8.81
C ALA A 119 -0.03 2.21 -8.18
N MET A 120 -0.62 2.30 -6.99
CA MET A 120 -1.06 1.12 -6.21
C MET A 120 -2.06 0.24 -6.98
N TRP A 121 -3.08 0.84 -7.59
CA TRP A 121 -4.11 0.09 -8.31
C TRP A 121 -3.54 -0.67 -9.51
N ALA A 122 -2.71 -0.01 -10.32
CA ALA A 122 -2.13 -0.62 -11.52
C ALA A 122 -1.18 -1.78 -11.16
N GLY A 123 -0.35 -1.60 -10.14
CA GLY A 123 0.56 -2.65 -9.67
C GLY A 123 -0.18 -3.86 -9.10
N ASP A 124 -1.21 -3.65 -8.28
CA ASP A 124 -2.01 -4.73 -7.72
C ASP A 124 -2.80 -5.48 -8.81
N ARG A 125 -3.40 -4.75 -9.74
CA ARG A 125 -4.16 -5.31 -10.87
C ARG A 125 -3.29 -6.20 -11.74
N SER A 126 -2.12 -5.72 -12.16
CA SER A 126 -1.20 -6.50 -13.01
C SER A 126 -0.82 -7.83 -12.37
N ARG A 127 -0.52 -7.82 -11.06
CA ARG A 127 -0.21 -9.05 -10.31
C ARG A 127 -1.39 -10.01 -10.24
N LYS A 128 -2.60 -9.50 -9.99
CA LYS A 128 -3.80 -10.33 -9.85
C LYS A 128 -4.32 -10.87 -11.18
N GLU A 129 -4.16 -10.12 -12.27
CA GLU A 129 -4.51 -10.60 -13.62
C GLU A 129 -3.74 -11.89 -13.95
N VAL A 130 -2.45 -11.95 -13.62
CA VAL A 130 -1.64 -13.17 -13.78
C VAL A 130 -2.18 -14.35 -12.97
N LEU A 131 -2.64 -14.11 -11.73
CA LEU A 131 -3.24 -15.15 -10.89
C LEU A 131 -4.56 -15.66 -11.47
N VAL A 132 -5.39 -14.78 -12.03
CA VAL A 132 -6.68 -15.12 -12.66
C VAL A 132 -6.47 -15.83 -13.99
N GLU A 133 -5.48 -15.41 -14.78
CA GLU A 133 -5.12 -16.02 -16.06
C GLU A 133 -4.66 -17.47 -15.86
N HIS A 134 -3.83 -17.72 -14.85
CA HIS A 134 -3.35 -19.05 -14.50
C HIS A 134 -4.27 -19.81 -13.54
N GLY A 135 -5.54 -19.42 -13.37
CA GLY A 135 -6.52 -20.20 -12.60
C GLY A 135 -6.20 -20.37 -11.11
N PHE A 136 -5.41 -19.47 -10.50
CA PHE A 136 -5.20 -19.46 -9.05
C PHE A 136 -6.34 -18.78 -8.29
N ARG A 137 -7.04 -17.83 -8.93
CA ARG A 137 -8.14 -17.06 -8.34
C ARG A 137 -9.25 -16.80 -9.36
N LEU A 138 -10.47 -16.56 -8.86
CA LEU A 138 -11.61 -16.11 -9.68
C LEU A 138 -11.41 -14.68 -10.17
N PRO A 139 -12.09 -14.27 -11.27
CA PRO A 139 -12.06 -12.89 -11.76
C PRO A 139 -12.46 -11.85 -10.68
N SER A 140 -13.43 -12.18 -9.81
CA SER A 140 -13.81 -11.37 -8.64
C SER A 140 -12.68 -10.99 -7.70
N ALA A 141 -11.57 -11.73 -7.68
CA ALA A 141 -10.41 -11.37 -6.87
C ALA A 141 -9.78 -10.03 -7.30
N LEU A 142 -10.01 -9.58 -8.54
CA LEU A 142 -9.61 -8.26 -9.04
C LEU A 142 -10.40 -7.12 -8.38
N ASP A 143 -11.60 -7.39 -7.87
CA ASP A 143 -12.46 -6.39 -7.23
C ASP A 143 -12.08 -6.13 -5.76
N ASN A 144 -11.36 -7.07 -5.14
CA ASN A 144 -10.64 -6.78 -3.90
C ASN A 144 -9.34 -6.06 -4.26
N ARG A 145 -9.29 -4.74 -4.23
CA ARG A 145 -8.16 -3.96 -4.77
C ARG A 145 -7.95 -2.67 -3.97
N PRO A 146 -6.80 -2.00 -4.13
CA PRO A 146 -6.68 -0.60 -3.74
C PRO A 146 -7.69 0.28 -4.49
N LEU A 147 -8.00 1.44 -3.92
CA LEU A 147 -8.73 2.49 -4.63
C LEU A 147 -7.93 2.96 -5.83
N ARG A 148 -8.62 3.28 -6.91
CA ARG A 148 -8.07 4.13 -7.96
C ARG A 148 -7.85 5.53 -7.37
N PHE A 149 -6.94 6.29 -7.96
CA PHE A 149 -6.65 7.62 -7.42
C PHE A 149 -7.87 8.52 -7.44
N GLU A 150 -8.68 8.43 -8.49
CA GLU A 150 -9.93 9.18 -8.64
C GLU A 150 -10.94 8.79 -7.55
N GLU A 151 -11.12 7.48 -7.31
CA GLU A 151 -11.95 6.97 -6.21
C GLU A 151 -11.46 7.45 -4.84
N PHE A 152 -10.15 7.57 -4.64
CA PHE A 152 -9.58 8.11 -3.40
C PHE A 152 -9.91 9.59 -3.24
N GLN A 153 -9.76 10.38 -4.30
CA GLN A 153 -10.05 11.82 -4.30
C GLN A 153 -11.50 12.15 -4.04
N GLU A 154 -12.45 11.30 -4.46
CA GLU A 154 -13.88 11.48 -4.19
C GLU A 154 -14.20 11.50 -2.68
N ASN A 155 -13.33 10.95 -1.84
CA ASN A 155 -13.52 10.92 -0.39
C ASN A 155 -12.88 12.12 0.32
N TRP A 156 -12.27 13.05 -0.41
CA TRP A 156 -11.59 14.19 0.19
C TRP A 156 -12.60 15.26 0.62
N ALA A 157 -12.79 15.41 1.94
CA ALA A 157 -13.50 16.55 2.51
C ALA A 157 -12.54 17.72 2.77
N ASN A 158 -11.55 17.50 3.63
CA ASN A 158 -10.50 18.48 3.94
C ASN A 158 -9.14 17.79 3.83
N VAL A 159 -8.20 18.35 3.07
CA VAL A 159 -6.89 17.75 2.81
C VAL A 159 -5.78 18.76 3.02
N ILE A 160 -4.74 18.37 3.75
CA ILE A 160 -3.51 19.12 3.94
C ILE A 160 -2.35 18.31 3.36
N PHE A 161 -1.73 18.84 2.31
CA PHE A 161 -0.49 18.30 1.76
C PHE A 161 0.69 18.83 2.57
N VAL A 162 1.54 17.94 3.06
CA VAL A 162 2.74 18.29 3.82
C VAL A 162 3.95 17.83 3.02
N SER A 163 4.80 18.78 2.63
CA SER A 163 6.00 18.49 1.86
C SER A 163 6.96 19.68 1.91
N ALA A 164 8.26 19.41 2.03
CA ALA A 164 9.28 20.44 1.83
C ALA A 164 9.44 20.83 0.34
N THR A 165 9.01 19.97 -0.57
CA THR A 165 9.10 20.13 -2.02
C THR A 165 7.78 19.71 -2.66
N PRO A 166 6.69 20.49 -2.53
CA PRO A 166 5.38 20.12 -3.07
C PRO A 166 5.43 19.87 -4.58
N GLY A 167 4.80 18.79 -5.03
CA GLY A 167 4.76 18.42 -6.44
C GLY A 167 3.77 19.26 -7.26
N PRO A 168 3.77 19.10 -8.60
CA PRO A 168 2.87 19.85 -9.49
C PRO A 168 1.38 19.61 -9.18
N PHE A 169 1.02 18.40 -8.75
CA PHE A 169 -0.36 18.04 -8.48
C PHE A 169 -0.91 18.80 -7.25
N GLU A 170 -0.12 18.88 -6.20
CA GLU A 170 -0.49 19.59 -4.97
C GLU A 170 -0.59 21.09 -5.22
N LEU A 171 0.39 21.67 -5.94
CA LEU A 171 0.37 23.07 -6.33
C LEU A 171 -0.86 23.41 -7.18
N GLU A 172 -1.21 22.57 -8.16
CA GLU A 172 -2.42 22.74 -8.95
C GLU A 172 -3.69 22.68 -8.09
N LYS A 173 -3.78 21.69 -7.19
CA LYS A 173 -4.94 21.51 -6.31
C LYS A 173 -5.14 22.65 -5.32
N CYS A 174 -4.06 23.25 -4.85
CA CYS A 174 -4.08 24.39 -3.95
C CYS A 174 -4.07 25.74 -4.68
N GLN A 175 -4.23 25.76 -6.02
CA GLN A 175 -4.18 27.00 -6.81
C GLN A 175 -2.88 27.82 -6.60
N ASN A 176 -1.78 27.13 -6.31
CA ASN A 176 -0.48 27.68 -5.91
C ASN A 176 -0.48 28.44 -4.58
N GLU A 177 -1.53 28.33 -3.76
CA GLU A 177 -1.51 28.81 -2.37
C GLU A 177 -0.75 27.81 -1.49
N VAL A 178 0.32 28.28 -0.84
CA VAL A 178 1.17 27.47 0.02
C VAL A 178 1.38 28.19 1.35
N ILE A 179 1.25 27.46 2.46
CA ILE A 179 1.61 27.95 3.79
C ILE A 179 3.03 27.48 4.08
N GLU A 180 3.97 28.42 4.15
CA GLU A 180 5.38 28.11 4.35
C GLU A 180 5.75 28.08 5.84
N GLN A 181 6.48 27.04 6.25
CA GLN A 181 7.09 26.94 7.57
C GLN A 181 8.60 26.74 7.43
N ILE A 182 9.33 27.84 7.19
CA ILE A 182 10.79 27.82 6.96
C ILE A 182 11.57 27.92 8.28
N ILE A 183 11.05 28.66 9.26
CA ILE A 183 11.76 28.92 10.52
C ILE A 183 11.72 27.68 11.41
N ARG A 184 12.90 27.13 11.72
CA ARG A 184 13.05 26.02 12.67
C ARG A 184 13.03 26.56 14.11
N PRO A 185 12.23 25.98 15.03
CA PRO A 185 12.20 26.41 16.43
C PRO A 185 13.57 26.38 17.14
N THR A 186 14.48 25.53 16.68
CA THR A 186 15.85 25.38 17.22
C THR A 186 16.83 26.45 16.75
N GLY A 187 16.46 27.27 15.75
CA GLY A 187 17.36 28.23 15.12
C GLY A 187 18.41 27.61 14.17
N LEU A 188 18.29 26.33 13.84
CA LEU A 188 19.18 25.67 12.88
C LEU A 188 19.02 26.30 11.48
N VAL A 189 20.12 26.79 10.92
CA VAL A 189 20.18 27.34 9.56
C VAL A 189 20.40 26.24 8.52
N ASP A 190 20.04 26.51 7.28
CA ASP A 190 20.35 25.62 6.17
C ASP A 190 21.88 25.51 5.96
N PRO A 191 22.38 24.32 5.58
CA PRO A 191 23.81 24.12 5.40
C PRO A 191 24.34 24.86 4.18
N GLU A 192 25.59 25.32 4.24
CA GLU A 192 26.30 25.88 3.08
C GLU A 192 26.48 24.83 1.97
N ILE A 193 26.20 25.22 0.73
CA ILE A 193 26.35 24.37 -0.46
C ILE A 193 27.62 24.79 -1.22
N CYS A 194 28.48 23.82 -1.55
CA CYS A 194 29.70 24.05 -2.34
C CYS A 194 29.78 23.10 -3.53
N VAL A 195 30.01 23.64 -4.74
CA VAL A 195 30.23 22.86 -5.96
C VAL A 195 31.73 22.75 -6.24
N ARG A 196 32.22 21.54 -6.54
CA ARG A 196 33.64 21.26 -6.83
C ARG A 196 33.79 20.47 -8.13
N PRO A 197 34.90 20.64 -8.89
CA PRO A 197 35.17 19.86 -10.09
C PRO A 197 35.30 18.36 -9.82
N ALA A 198 34.81 17.52 -10.75
CA ALA A 198 34.82 16.07 -10.60
C ALA A 198 36.22 15.41 -10.61
N GLY A 199 37.23 16.06 -11.22
CA GLY A 199 38.54 15.45 -11.49
C GLY A 199 39.31 14.94 -10.26
N LYS A 200 39.15 15.58 -9.10
CA LYS A 200 39.77 15.16 -7.81
C LYS A 200 38.73 14.90 -6.72
N GLN A 201 37.52 14.49 -7.09
CA GLN A 201 36.40 14.35 -6.16
C GLN A 201 36.65 13.32 -5.04
N ILE A 202 37.27 12.17 -5.34
CA ILE A 202 37.49 11.10 -4.35
C ILE A 202 38.54 11.50 -3.30
N PRO A 203 39.74 11.99 -3.67
CA PRO A 203 40.70 12.48 -2.68
C PRO A 203 40.15 13.64 -1.84
N HIS A 204 39.41 14.57 -2.46
CA HIS A 204 38.75 15.68 -1.75
C HIS A 204 37.73 15.17 -0.72
N LEU A 205 36.84 14.27 -1.15
CA LEU A 205 35.82 13.65 -0.29
C LEU A 205 36.44 12.95 0.92
N LEU A 206 37.49 12.15 0.71
CA LEU A 206 38.21 11.47 1.81
C LEU A 206 38.85 12.47 2.77
N GLY A 207 39.38 13.59 2.26
CA GLY A 207 39.90 14.69 3.07
C GLY A 207 38.82 15.31 3.96
N GLU A 208 37.64 15.58 3.41
CA GLU A 208 36.50 16.13 4.17
C GLU A 208 35.96 15.14 5.21
N ILE A 209 35.84 13.85 4.88
CA ILE A 209 35.44 12.81 5.85
C ILE A 209 36.42 12.75 7.02
N LYS A 210 37.73 12.77 6.76
CA LYS A 210 38.75 12.78 7.83
C LYS A 210 38.62 14.00 8.75
N LYS A 211 38.25 15.17 8.22
CA LYS A 211 37.95 16.36 9.05
C LYS A 211 36.71 16.15 9.92
N ARG A 212 35.64 15.55 9.39
CA ARG A 212 34.41 15.27 10.15
C ARG A 212 34.62 14.23 11.25
N ILE A 213 35.41 13.19 11.01
CA ILE A 213 35.80 12.20 12.03
C ILE A 213 36.53 12.86 13.19
N LYS A 214 37.50 13.76 12.91
CA LYS A 214 38.21 14.52 13.96
C LYS A 214 37.29 15.41 14.80
N ALA A 215 36.16 15.83 14.24
CA ALA A 215 35.14 16.62 14.91
C ALA A 215 33.99 15.77 15.49
N SER A 216 34.15 14.44 15.57
CA SER A 216 33.12 13.49 16.06
C SER A 216 31.75 13.67 15.38
N SER A 217 31.75 14.06 14.10
CA SER A 217 30.55 14.33 13.31
C SER A 217 30.32 13.22 12.27
N THR A 218 29.06 13.02 11.88
CA THR A 218 28.67 12.06 10.85
C THR A 218 28.76 12.67 9.44
N PHE A 219 28.87 11.80 8.44
CA PHE A 219 28.92 12.18 7.03
C PHE A 219 28.01 11.26 6.21
N SER A 220 27.25 11.83 5.28
CA SER A 220 26.39 11.08 4.34
C SER A 220 26.88 11.24 2.91
N TYR A 221 26.84 10.15 2.14
CA TYR A 221 27.25 10.10 0.74
C TYR A 221 26.17 9.42 -0.10
N SER A 222 25.71 10.09 -1.16
CA SER A 222 24.70 9.56 -2.08
C SER A 222 25.28 9.40 -3.49
N PRO A 223 25.69 8.19 -3.88
CA PRO A 223 26.14 7.88 -5.25
C PRO A 223 24.97 7.55 -6.17
N VAL A 224 25.19 7.72 -7.48
CA VAL A 224 24.17 7.46 -8.52
C VAL A 224 23.87 5.95 -8.71
N SER A 225 24.75 5.04 -8.27
CA SER A 225 24.52 3.60 -8.43
C SER A 225 25.03 2.77 -7.27
N ASN A 226 24.41 1.60 -7.06
CA ASN A 226 24.87 0.60 -6.10
C ASN A 226 26.30 0.13 -6.38
N ARG A 227 26.72 0.07 -7.65
CA ARG A 227 28.11 -0.28 -8.01
C ARG A 227 29.09 0.77 -7.52
N THR A 228 28.76 2.05 -7.69
CA THR A 228 29.57 3.17 -7.21
C THR A 228 29.59 3.22 -5.69
N ALA A 229 28.44 2.99 -5.04
CA ALA A 229 28.35 2.90 -3.58
C ALA A 229 29.31 1.84 -3.02
N ARG A 230 29.24 0.62 -3.55
CA ARG A 230 30.11 -0.48 -3.12
C ARG A 230 31.59 -0.16 -3.32
N ARG A 231 31.96 0.44 -4.46
CA ARG A 231 33.35 0.87 -4.72
C ARG A 231 33.82 1.93 -3.73
N ALA A 232 32.98 2.92 -3.44
CA ALA A 232 33.30 3.98 -2.47
C ALA A 232 33.49 3.41 -1.06
N VAL A 233 32.64 2.46 -0.65
CA VAL A 233 32.76 1.75 0.63
C VAL A 233 34.07 0.93 0.68
N CYS A 234 34.36 0.13 -0.36
CA CYS A 234 35.61 -0.62 -0.43
C CYS A 234 36.83 0.31 -0.31
N LEU A 235 36.83 1.45 -1.01
CA LEU A 235 37.90 2.44 -0.95
C LEU A 235 38.04 3.06 0.45
N ALA A 236 36.95 3.25 1.19
CA ALA A 236 36.99 3.76 2.55
C ALA A 236 37.61 2.74 3.54
N PHE A 237 37.27 1.46 3.40
CA PHE A 237 37.80 0.39 4.25
C PHE A 237 39.25 -0.01 3.93
N THR A 238 39.70 0.08 2.67
CA THR A 238 41.09 -0.26 2.31
C THR A 238 42.10 0.86 2.56
N CYS A 239 41.64 2.08 2.86
CA CYS A 239 42.49 3.23 3.21
C CYS A 239 42.47 3.56 4.72
N SER A 240 41.89 2.68 5.54
CA SER A 240 41.96 2.70 7.01
C SER A 240 43.12 1.83 7.46
#